data_AF-A0A8B3FLU9-F1
#
_entry.id   AF-A0A8B3FLU9-F1
#
_cell.length_a   1.000
_cell.length_b   1.000
_cell.length_c   1.000
_cell.angle_alpha   90.00
_cell.angle_beta   90.00
_cell.angle_gamma   90.00
#
_symmetry.space_group_name_H-M   'P 1'
#
loop_
_entity.id
_entity.type
_entity.pdbx_description
1 polymer ?
#
loop_
_entity_poly.entity_id
_entity_poly.type
_entity_poly.pdbx_seq_one_letter_code
_entity_poly.pdbx_strand_id
1 'polypeptide(L)'
;MQPHYQTVLDGVDGGYGVHDGHNLPLGTTLRYAAFGLTIIGDWLGKPLDLDKHALPRDPAWGQLVAHWREPDPEKFLPVLFTACDTHIERIALTEREDDTGQFEFGSVFLAVHPTEILAVLRLREIIGLMNPAHIDHPLMQTPYAAITCQPGEVTERDELLDRFLDVVRQRDPQVLPSGL
;
A
#
# COMPACT_ATOMS: atom_id res chain seq x y z
N MET A 1 -3.71 4.99 -23.92
CA MET A 1 -4.60 5.47 -22.84
C MET A 1 -3.71 5.67 -21.63
N GLN A 2 -3.54 6.90 -21.13
CA GLN A 2 -2.77 7.10 -19.91
C GLN A 2 -3.64 6.65 -18.72
N PRO A 3 -3.16 5.72 -17.91
CA PRO A 3 -3.95 5.13 -16.82
C PRO A 3 -4.19 6.10 -15.66
N HIS A 4 -5.36 5.98 -15.00
CA HIS A 4 -5.87 6.85 -13.93
C HIS A 4 -4.89 7.09 -12.77
N TYR A 5 -3.97 6.14 -12.50
CA TYR A 5 -2.96 6.30 -11.46
C TYR A 5 -2.04 7.50 -11.71
N GLN A 6 -1.86 7.91 -12.97
CA GLN A 6 -0.89 8.96 -13.30
C GLN A 6 -1.31 10.29 -12.68
N THR A 7 -2.60 10.60 -12.73
CA THR A 7 -3.19 11.78 -12.09
C THR A 7 -2.99 11.77 -10.58
N VAL A 8 -3.05 10.59 -9.95
CA VAL A 8 -2.81 10.46 -8.51
C VAL A 8 -1.37 10.82 -8.19
N LEU A 9 -0.41 10.26 -8.92
CA LEU A 9 1.02 10.56 -8.72
C LEU A 9 1.34 12.03 -9.00
N ASP A 10 0.85 12.58 -10.12
CA ASP A 10 1.07 13.99 -10.46
C ASP A 10 0.41 14.92 -9.45
N GLY A 11 -0.74 14.53 -8.90
CA GLY A 11 -1.40 15.29 -7.85
C GLY A 11 -0.68 15.25 -6.50
N VAL A 12 -0.08 14.12 -6.14
CA VAL A 12 0.85 14.00 -5.00
C VAL A 12 2.07 14.92 -5.22
N ASP A 13 2.61 14.95 -6.43
CA ASP A 13 3.69 15.85 -6.82
C ASP A 13 3.32 17.33 -6.70
N GLY A 14 2.07 17.67 -6.99
CA GLY A 14 1.49 19.00 -6.79
C GLY A 14 1.06 19.32 -5.36
N GLY A 15 1.23 18.39 -4.41
CA GLY A 15 0.89 18.58 -2.99
C GLY A 15 -0.58 18.38 -2.64
N TYR A 16 -1.41 17.78 -3.51
CA TYR A 16 -2.80 17.47 -3.22
C TYR A 16 -2.91 16.26 -2.29
N GLY A 17 -2.87 16.50 -0.98
CA GLY A 17 -3.08 15.48 0.06
C GLY A 17 -1.82 15.01 0.79
N VAL A 18 -0.68 15.65 0.58
CA VAL A 18 0.55 15.40 1.33
C VAL A 18 0.63 16.40 2.49
N HIS A 19 0.44 15.90 3.72
CA HIS A 19 0.87 16.62 4.92
C HIS A 19 2.33 16.26 5.23
N ASP A 20 3.08 17.19 5.83
CA ASP A 20 4.46 16.95 6.27
C ASP A 20 4.53 15.75 7.23
N GLY A 21 5.08 14.63 6.77
CA GLY A 21 5.22 13.41 7.54
C GLY A 21 6.47 13.36 8.43
N HIS A 22 7.28 14.43 8.49
CA HIS A 22 8.41 14.51 9.42
C HIS A 22 7.98 14.82 10.86
N ASN A 23 6.79 15.38 11.07
CA ASN A 23 6.23 15.72 12.39
C ASN A 23 4.85 15.11 12.60
N LEU A 24 4.78 13.78 12.54
CA LEU A 24 3.51 13.06 12.63
C LEU A 24 2.92 13.07 14.04
N PRO A 25 1.63 13.44 14.20
CA PRO A 25 0.87 13.05 15.40
C PRO A 25 0.90 11.53 15.58
N LEU A 26 0.81 11.06 16.82
CA LEU A 26 0.63 9.63 17.09
C LEU A 26 -0.65 9.12 16.39
N GLY A 27 -0.60 7.92 15.80
CA GLY A 27 -1.75 7.29 15.14
C GLY A 27 -1.90 7.55 13.63
N THR A 28 -0.93 8.18 12.95
CA THR A 28 -1.04 8.39 11.50
C THR A 28 -0.73 7.13 10.69
N THR A 29 -1.58 6.80 9.73
CA THR A 29 -1.39 5.68 8.77
C THR A 29 -0.44 6.01 7.61
N LEU A 30 0.30 7.12 7.69
CA LEU A 30 1.17 7.58 6.59
C LEU A 30 2.27 6.59 6.20
N ARG A 31 2.69 5.69 7.10
CA ARG A 31 3.66 4.62 6.76
C ARG A 31 3.07 3.61 5.77
N TYR A 32 1.82 3.19 5.97
CA TYR A 32 1.12 2.30 5.03
C TYR A 32 0.85 2.99 3.70
N ALA A 33 0.47 4.27 3.73
CA ALA A 33 0.34 5.07 2.51
C ALA A 33 1.67 5.19 1.76
N ALA A 34 2.77 5.49 2.47
CA ALA A 34 4.11 5.57 1.90
C ALA A 34 4.55 4.23 1.29
N PHE A 35 4.32 3.11 1.99
CA PHE A 35 4.57 1.78 1.46
C PHE A 35 3.78 1.51 0.17
N GLY A 36 2.47 1.71 0.19
CA GLY A 36 1.60 1.42 -0.95
C GLY A 36 1.97 2.26 -2.17
N LEU A 37 2.18 3.57 -1.97
CA LEU A 37 2.61 4.47 -3.04
C LEU A 37 4.01 4.15 -3.56
N THR A 38 4.92 3.66 -2.70
CA THR A 38 6.26 3.23 -3.15
C THR A 38 6.19 2.04 -4.08
N ILE A 39 5.43 1.00 -3.72
CA ILE A 39 5.27 -0.19 -4.57
C ILE A 39 4.51 0.15 -5.85
N ILE A 40 3.46 0.95 -5.78
CA ILE A 40 2.73 1.40 -6.97
C ILE A 40 3.67 2.21 -7.87
N GLY A 41 4.45 3.14 -7.33
CA GLY A 41 5.45 3.90 -8.08
C GLY A 41 6.46 2.99 -8.78
N ASP A 42 7.01 2.00 -8.08
CA ASP A 42 7.91 0.99 -8.66
C ASP A 42 7.23 0.14 -9.75
N TRP A 43 5.99 -0.30 -9.51
CA TRP A 43 5.20 -1.06 -10.48
C TRP A 43 5.08 -0.31 -11.82
N LEU A 44 4.88 1.00 -11.73
CA LEU A 44 4.63 1.90 -12.85
C LEU A 44 5.89 2.47 -13.50
N GLY A 45 7.07 2.16 -12.97
CA GLY A 45 8.34 2.75 -13.43
C GLY A 45 8.47 4.24 -13.09
N LYS A 46 7.73 4.71 -12.08
CA LYS A 46 7.74 6.09 -11.56
C LYS A 46 7.98 6.07 -10.06
N PRO A 47 9.22 5.80 -9.62
CA PRO A 47 9.52 5.66 -8.19
C PRO A 47 9.18 6.95 -7.45
N LEU A 48 8.52 6.80 -6.30
CA LEU A 48 8.12 7.91 -5.45
C LEU A 48 9.33 8.47 -4.70
N ASP A 49 9.52 9.79 -4.75
CA ASP A 49 10.51 10.47 -3.94
C ASP A 49 9.96 10.74 -2.54
N LEU A 50 10.18 9.79 -1.63
CA LEU A 50 9.70 9.88 -0.25
C LEU A 50 10.21 11.12 0.48
N ASP A 51 11.45 11.55 0.22
CA ASP A 51 12.06 12.67 0.90
C ASP A 51 11.45 14.00 0.42
N LYS A 52 11.21 14.13 -0.90
CA LYS A 52 10.51 15.29 -1.48
C LYS A 52 9.12 15.50 -0.89
N HIS A 53 8.40 14.40 -0.58
CA HIS A 53 7.04 14.45 -0.06
C HIS A 53 6.97 14.33 1.47
N ALA A 54 8.10 14.36 2.17
CA ALA A 54 8.16 14.16 3.61
C ALA A 54 7.45 12.87 4.07
N LEU A 55 7.43 11.83 3.24
CA LEU A 55 6.80 10.55 3.57
C LEU A 55 7.77 9.68 4.39
N PRO A 56 7.27 9.00 5.44
CA PRO A 56 8.14 8.18 6.29
C PRO A 56 8.69 6.98 5.52
N ARG A 57 9.98 6.71 5.69
CA ARG A 57 10.58 5.43 5.32
C ARG A 57 10.23 4.41 6.40
N ASP A 58 9.80 3.23 5.98
CA ASP A 58 9.54 2.12 6.88
C ASP A 58 10.49 0.96 6.56
N PRO A 59 11.61 0.82 7.30
CA PRO A 59 12.59 -0.23 7.07
C PRO A 59 11.99 -1.64 7.14
N ALA A 60 10.93 -1.84 7.94
CA ALA A 60 10.33 -3.15 8.12
C ALA A 60 9.68 -3.66 6.83
N TRP A 61 9.14 -2.76 6.01
CA TRP A 61 8.60 -3.10 4.69
C TRP A 61 9.65 -3.07 3.57
N GLY A 62 10.87 -2.58 3.85
CA GLY A 62 11.89 -2.36 2.83
C GLY A 62 12.27 -3.60 2.04
N GLN A 63 12.32 -4.77 2.69
CA GLN A 63 12.59 -6.05 2.01
C GLN A 63 11.47 -6.43 1.04
N LEU A 64 10.21 -6.26 1.46
CA LEU A 64 9.06 -6.54 0.61
C LEU A 64 9.07 -5.63 -0.63
N VAL A 65 9.32 -4.32 -0.44
CA VAL A 65 9.45 -3.36 -1.55
C VAL A 65 10.63 -3.67 -2.47
N ALA A 66 11.77 -4.13 -1.95
CA ALA A 66 12.95 -4.43 -2.77
C ALA A 66 12.81 -5.72 -3.60
N HIS A 67 12.06 -6.70 -3.10
CA HIS A 67 12.05 -8.05 -3.64
C HIS A 67 10.70 -8.50 -4.21
N TRP A 68 9.67 -7.64 -4.24
CA TRP A 68 8.34 -8.03 -4.74
C TRP A 68 8.33 -8.51 -6.20
N ARG A 69 9.35 -8.20 -7.01
CA ARG A 69 9.52 -8.68 -8.38
C ARG A 69 10.38 -9.95 -8.51
N GLU A 70 10.81 -10.57 -7.41
CA GLU A 70 11.59 -11.81 -7.45
C GLU A 70 10.84 -12.89 -8.25
N PRO A 71 11.37 -13.37 -9.38
CA PRO A 71 10.65 -14.30 -10.24
C PRO A 71 10.50 -15.70 -9.66
N ASP A 72 11.42 -16.13 -8.80
CA ASP A 72 11.36 -17.43 -8.15
C ASP A 72 10.50 -17.34 -6.88
N PRO A 73 9.31 -17.96 -6.84
CA PRO A 73 8.43 -17.88 -5.67
C PRO A 73 9.10 -18.44 -4.41
N GLU A 74 9.98 -19.44 -4.53
CA GLU A 74 10.67 -20.02 -3.37
C GLU A 74 11.71 -19.06 -2.77
N LYS A 75 12.31 -18.19 -3.59
CA LYS A 75 13.19 -17.12 -3.10
C LYS A 75 12.43 -15.94 -2.52
N PHE A 76 11.20 -15.72 -2.99
CA PHE A 76 10.34 -14.67 -2.47
C PHE A 76 9.67 -15.05 -1.15
N LEU A 77 9.43 -16.33 -0.90
CA LEU A 77 8.74 -16.83 0.29
C LEU A 77 9.35 -16.35 1.64
N PRO A 78 10.68 -16.34 1.86
CA PRO A 78 11.26 -15.79 3.09
C PRO A 78 10.99 -14.29 3.30
N VAL A 79 10.89 -13.52 2.20
CA VAL A 79 10.54 -12.10 2.25
C VAL A 79 9.08 -11.93 2.69
N LEU A 80 8.19 -12.78 2.18
CA LEU A 80 6.78 -12.79 2.61
C LEU A 80 6.62 -13.18 4.08
N PHE A 81 7.37 -14.16 4.58
CA PHE A 81 7.33 -14.49 6.02
C PHE A 81 7.79 -13.32 6.88
N THR A 82 8.89 -12.67 6.52
CA THR A 82 9.36 -11.46 7.24
C THR A 82 8.30 -10.36 7.25
N ALA A 83 7.59 -10.17 6.13
CA ALA A 83 6.48 -9.22 6.03
C ALA A 83 5.29 -9.63 6.91
N CYS A 84 4.96 -10.92 6.97
CA CYS A 84 3.89 -11.43 7.83
C CYS A 84 4.23 -11.27 9.33
N ASP A 85 5.46 -11.57 9.72
CA ASP A 85 5.96 -11.38 11.09
C ASP A 85 5.88 -9.89 11.47
N THR A 86 6.36 -9.02 10.57
CA THR A 86 6.26 -7.56 10.75
C THR A 86 4.82 -7.09 10.95
N HIS A 87 3.88 -7.62 10.18
CA HIS A 87 2.46 -7.29 10.35
C HIS A 87 1.95 -7.73 11.72
N ILE A 88 2.22 -8.99 12.14
CA ILE A 88 1.79 -9.50 13.45
C ILE A 88 2.41 -8.70 14.60
N GLU A 89 3.69 -8.36 14.53
CA GLU A 89 4.36 -7.54 15.53
C GLU A 89 3.67 -6.18 15.72
N ARG A 90 3.08 -5.63 14.65
CA ARG A 90 2.31 -4.39 14.67
C ARG A 90 0.86 -4.55 15.09
N ILE A 91 0.32 -5.76 15.06
CA ILE A 91 -0.97 -6.06 15.71
C ILE A 91 -0.80 -6.01 17.24
N ALA A 92 0.36 -6.44 17.74
CA ALA A 92 0.60 -6.52 19.17
C ALA A 92 0.57 -5.12 19.80
N LEU A 93 -0.37 -4.92 20.72
CA LEU A 93 -0.49 -3.68 21.48
C LEU A 93 0.82 -3.41 22.22
N THR A 94 1.50 -2.33 21.86
CA THR A 94 2.55 -1.79 22.73
C THR A 94 1.91 -1.20 23.98
N GLU A 95 2.62 -1.22 25.13
CA GLU A 95 2.17 -0.59 26.38
C GLU A 95 1.76 0.88 26.15
N ARG A 96 2.48 1.55 25.25
CA ARG A 96 2.20 2.92 24.82
C ARG A 96 0.87 3.07 24.07
N GLU A 97 0.47 2.11 23.26
CA GLU A 97 -0.80 2.16 22.52
C GLU A 97 -1.98 1.89 23.43
N ASP A 98 -1.82 0.99 24.41
CA ASP A 98 -2.83 0.75 25.45
C ASP A 98 -3.04 2.01 26.32
N ASP A 99 -1.94 2.66 26.74
CA ASP A 99 -1.98 3.88 27.56
C ASP A 99 -2.59 5.09 26.83
N THR A 100 -2.44 5.17 25.50
CA THR A 100 -2.88 6.32 24.71
C THR A 100 -4.22 6.13 24.00
N GLY A 101 -4.67 4.87 23.84
CA GLY A 101 -5.82 4.52 23.01
C GLY A 101 -5.62 4.82 21.51
N GLN A 102 -4.38 5.06 21.07
CA GLN A 102 -4.01 5.38 19.69
C GLN A 102 -3.37 4.15 19.04
N PHE A 103 -4.20 3.23 18.56
CA PHE A 103 -3.76 1.97 17.96
C PHE A 103 -3.31 2.16 16.50
N GLU A 104 -2.31 1.39 16.06
CA GLU A 104 -1.90 1.34 14.65
C GLU A 104 -3.05 0.93 13.71
N PHE A 105 -3.93 0.04 14.18
CA PHE A 105 -5.13 -0.39 13.45
C PHE A 105 -6.41 0.15 14.07
N GLY A 106 -7.26 0.78 13.25
CA GLY A 106 -8.54 1.33 13.69
C GLY A 106 -9.62 0.28 14.03
N SER A 107 -9.36 -1.01 13.80
CA SER A 107 -10.23 -2.12 14.22
C SER A 107 -9.49 -3.47 14.21
N VAL A 108 -10.03 -4.45 14.94
CA VAL A 108 -9.55 -5.84 14.91
C VAL A 108 -9.58 -6.41 13.48
N PHE A 109 -10.55 -6.02 12.65
CA PHE A 109 -10.62 -6.46 11.26
C PHE A 109 -9.42 -5.95 10.45
N LEU A 110 -9.08 -4.66 10.59
CA LEU A 110 -7.92 -4.08 9.91
C LEU A 110 -6.60 -4.69 10.41
N ALA A 111 -6.56 -5.12 11.67
CA ALA A 111 -5.41 -5.81 12.24
C ALA A 111 -5.24 -7.24 11.72
N VAL A 112 -6.30 -7.98 11.38
CA VAL A 112 -6.16 -9.36 10.87
C VAL A 112 -6.14 -9.44 9.34
N HIS A 113 -6.35 -8.32 8.64
CA HIS A 113 -6.37 -8.25 7.19
C HIS A 113 -5.02 -7.74 6.65
N PRO A 114 -4.16 -8.63 6.11
CA PRO A 114 -2.79 -8.27 5.70
C PRO A 114 -2.77 -7.56 4.33
N THR A 115 -3.36 -6.37 4.29
CA THR A 115 -3.65 -5.60 3.06
C THR A 115 -2.40 -5.39 2.21
N GLU A 116 -1.29 -5.05 2.86
CA GLU A 116 0.00 -4.78 2.24
C GLU A 116 0.61 -6.02 1.57
N ILE A 117 0.44 -7.20 2.17
CA ILE A 117 0.92 -8.47 1.63
C ILE A 117 0.04 -8.90 0.45
N LEU A 118 -1.29 -8.80 0.61
CA LEU A 118 -2.25 -9.12 -0.46
C LEU A 118 -2.08 -8.21 -1.67
N ALA A 119 -1.79 -6.92 -1.45
CA ALA A 119 -1.51 -5.97 -2.52
C ALA A 119 -0.29 -6.39 -3.36
N VAL A 120 0.79 -6.84 -2.71
CA VAL A 120 1.98 -7.34 -3.40
C VAL A 120 1.69 -8.62 -4.18
N LEU A 121 1.00 -9.58 -3.57
CA LEU A 121 0.61 -10.82 -4.24
C LEU A 121 -0.24 -10.54 -5.48
N ARG A 122 -1.20 -9.59 -5.38
CA ARG A 122 -2.00 -9.15 -6.52
C ARG A 122 -1.17 -8.48 -7.61
N LEU A 123 -0.23 -7.61 -7.26
CA LEU A 123 0.61 -6.93 -8.24
C LEU A 123 1.48 -7.92 -9.01
N ARG A 124 2.01 -8.94 -8.32
CA ARG A 124 2.73 -10.05 -8.96
C ARG A 124 1.88 -10.77 -9.99
N GLU A 125 0.63 -11.12 -9.64
CA GLU A 125 -0.32 -11.74 -10.58
C GLU A 125 -0.59 -10.85 -11.80
N ILE A 126 -0.80 -9.54 -11.59
CA ILE A 126 -1.07 -8.57 -12.66
C ILE A 126 0.08 -8.52 -13.69
N ILE A 127 1.34 -8.69 -13.25
CA ILE A 127 2.51 -8.69 -14.13
C ILE A 127 2.94 -10.10 -14.60
N GLY A 128 2.15 -11.14 -14.27
CA GLY A 128 2.40 -12.51 -14.69
C GLY A 128 3.47 -13.25 -13.87
N LEU A 129 3.84 -12.75 -12.69
CA LEU A 129 4.70 -13.49 -11.76
C LEU A 129 3.90 -14.50 -10.96
N MET A 130 4.52 -15.65 -10.68
CA MET A 130 3.94 -16.67 -9.81
C MET A 130 4.12 -16.27 -8.33
N ASN A 131 3.09 -16.50 -7.52
CA ASN A 131 3.19 -16.44 -6.07
C ASN A 131 3.54 -17.82 -5.49
N PRO A 132 4.12 -17.90 -4.27
CA PRO A 132 4.28 -19.17 -3.59
C PRO A 132 2.95 -19.92 -3.51
N ALA A 133 2.97 -21.21 -3.87
CA ALA A 133 1.76 -22.01 -3.89
C ALA A 133 1.16 -22.21 -2.50
N HIS A 134 1.99 -22.14 -1.47
CA HIS A 134 1.58 -22.25 -0.07
C HIS A 134 2.40 -21.29 0.79
N ILE A 135 1.71 -20.50 1.62
CA ILE A 135 2.34 -19.59 2.58
C ILE A 135 1.91 -20.06 3.98
N ASP A 136 2.69 -20.96 4.56
CA ASP A 136 2.40 -21.56 5.88
C ASP A 136 2.74 -20.60 7.02
N HIS A 137 1.96 -19.53 7.12
CA HIS A 137 2.07 -18.52 8.17
C HIS A 137 0.69 -18.27 8.78
N PRO A 138 0.53 -18.21 10.12
CA PRO A 138 -0.78 -18.06 10.76
C PRO A 138 -1.64 -16.92 10.21
N LEU A 139 -1.03 -15.76 9.94
CA LEU A 139 -1.70 -14.60 9.30
C LEU A 139 -2.34 -14.95 7.95
N MET A 140 -1.63 -15.74 7.14
CA MET A 140 -2.03 -16.12 5.78
C MET A 140 -2.99 -17.32 5.72
N GLN A 141 -3.18 -18.01 6.85
CA GLN A 141 -4.15 -19.11 6.98
C GLN A 141 -5.54 -18.62 7.42
N THR A 142 -5.74 -17.31 7.58
CA THR A 142 -7.05 -16.74 7.92
C THR A 142 -7.92 -16.58 6.67
N PRO A 143 -9.26 -16.60 6.80
CA PRO A 143 -10.16 -16.28 5.69
C PRO A 143 -9.98 -14.87 5.12
N TYR A 144 -9.39 -13.96 5.91
CA TYR A 144 -9.15 -12.57 5.51
C TYR A 144 -7.87 -12.38 4.70
N ALA A 145 -7.00 -13.39 4.62
CA ALA A 145 -5.80 -13.39 3.79
C ALA A 145 -6.00 -14.05 2.41
N ALA A 146 -7.26 -14.18 1.97
CA ALA A 146 -7.60 -14.68 0.66
C ALA A 146 -7.81 -13.52 -0.33
N ILE A 147 -7.23 -13.66 -1.52
CA ILE A 147 -7.58 -12.80 -2.66
C ILE A 147 -8.89 -13.33 -3.27
N THR A 148 -10.00 -12.63 -3.05
CA THR A 148 -11.36 -13.13 -3.38
C THR A 148 -11.93 -12.65 -4.71
N CYS A 149 -11.22 -11.79 -5.44
CA CYS A 149 -11.66 -11.26 -6.74
C CYS A 149 -10.54 -11.37 -7.77
N GLN A 150 -10.88 -11.50 -9.05
CA GLN A 150 -9.94 -11.41 -10.15
C GLN A 150 -9.61 -9.96 -10.51
N PRO A 151 -8.48 -9.69 -11.19
CA PRO A 151 -8.18 -8.35 -11.69
C PRO A 151 -9.32 -7.85 -12.60
N GLY A 152 -9.87 -6.68 -12.28
CA GLY A 152 -10.95 -6.06 -13.05
C GLY A 152 -12.38 -6.45 -12.67
N GLU A 153 -12.58 -7.35 -11.70
CA GLU A 153 -13.93 -7.70 -11.21
C GLU A 153 -14.56 -6.63 -10.31
N VAL A 154 -13.72 -5.88 -9.58
CA VAL A 154 -14.17 -4.74 -8.78
C VAL A 154 -14.50 -3.58 -9.72
N THR A 155 -15.78 -3.23 -9.77
CA THR A 155 -16.33 -2.19 -10.68
C THR A 155 -17.02 -1.07 -9.91
N GLU A 156 -17.08 -1.21 -8.59
CA GLU A 156 -17.62 -0.23 -7.68
C GLU A 156 -16.91 1.11 -7.84
N ARG A 157 -17.70 2.17 -7.79
CA ARG A 157 -17.21 3.52 -7.88
C ARG A 157 -16.51 3.91 -6.57
N ASP A 158 -15.31 4.49 -6.68
CA ASP A 158 -14.55 4.98 -5.53
C ASP A 158 -14.82 6.49 -5.32
N GLU A 159 -15.68 6.81 -4.35
CA GLU A 159 -16.05 8.18 -4.02
C GLU A 159 -14.87 9.04 -3.52
N LEU A 160 -13.85 8.43 -2.93
CA LEU A 160 -12.64 9.15 -2.51
C LEU A 160 -11.81 9.52 -3.73
N LEU A 161 -11.60 8.58 -4.64
CA LEU A 161 -10.93 8.83 -5.91
C LEU A 161 -11.67 9.90 -6.72
N ASP A 162 -13.00 9.83 -6.82
CA ASP A 162 -13.79 10.85 -7.50
C ASP A 162 -13.55 12.25 -6.93
N ARG A 163 -13.62 12.40 -5.59
CA ARG A 163 -13.38 13.68 -4.92
C ARG A 163 -11.96 14.18 -5.13
N PHE A 164 -10.97 13.29 -5.12
CA PHE A 164 -9.60 13.65 -5.44
C PHE A 164 -9.49 14.18 -6.88
N LEU A 165 -10.05 13.47 -7.85
CA LEU A 165 -10.06 13.86 -9.26
C LEU A 165 -10.79 15.21 -9.45
N ASP A 166 -11.85 15.48 -8.70
CA ASP A 166 -12.53 16.78 -8.72
C ASP A 166 -11.63 17.93 -8.23
N VAL A 167 -10.83 17.71 -7.19
CA VAL A 167 -9.85 18.71 -6.72
C VAL A 167 -8.79 18.95 -7.79
N VAL A 168 -8.30 17.89 -8.43
CA VAL A 168 -7.31 18.02 -9.52
C VAL A 168 -7.90 18.77 -10.71
N ARG A 169 -9.15 18.48 -11.12
CA ARG A 169 -9.87 19.22 -12.18
C ARG A 169 -9.95 20.72 -11.89
N GLN A 170 -10.15 21.10 -10.63
CA GLN A 170 -10.28 22.51 -10.24
C GLN A 170 -8.94 23.24 -10.18
N ARG A 171 -7.87 22.56 -9.76
CA ARG A 171 -6.58 23.21 -9.45
C ARG A 171 -5.54 23.05 -10.55
N ASP A 172 -5.49 21.90 -11.21
CA ASP A 172 -4.45 21.58 -12.19
C ASP A 172 -4.98 20.65 -13.30
N PRO A 173 -5.95 21.10 -14.11
CA PRO A 173 -6.65 20.23 -15.07
C PRO A 173 -5.73 19.64 -16.16
N GLN A 174 -4.56 20.22 -16.38
CA GLN A 174 -3.57 19.76 -17.35
C GLN A 174 -2.89 18.43 -16.96
N VAL A 175 -2.98 18.00 -15.69
CA VAL A 175 -2.44 16.69 -15.25
C VAL A 175 -3.43 15.52 -15.43
N LEU A 176 -4.64 15.81 -15.94
CA LEU A 176 -5.64 14.79 -16.23
C LEU A 176 -5.39 14.18 -17.63
N PRO A 177 -5.38 12.85 -17.75
CA PRO A 177 -5.35 12.18 -19.03
C PRO A 177 -6.55 12.55 -19.90
N SER A 178 -6.37 12.56 -21.21
CA SER A 178 -7.48 12.70 -22.14
C SER A 178 -8.53 11.59 -21.91
N GLY A 179 -9.78 11.99 -21.63
CA GLY A 179 -10.91 11.08 -21.40
C GLY A 179 -11.32 10.91 -19.94
N LEU A 180 -10.75 11.71 -19.02
CA LEU A 180 -11.04 11.77 -17.59
C LEU A 180 -11.59 13.14 -17.16
#